data_AF-A0A847GHS0-F1
#
_entry.id   AF-A0A847GHS0-F1
#
_cell.length_a   1.000
_cell.length_b   1.000
_cell.length_c   1.000
_cell.angle_alpha   90.00
_cell.angle_beta   90.00
_cell.angle_gamma   90.00
#
_symmetry.space_group_name_H-M   'P 1'
#
loop_
_entity.id
_entity.type
_entity.pdbx_description
1 polymer ?
#
loop_
_entity_poly.entity_id
_entity_poly.type
_entity_poly.pdbx_seq_one_letter_code
_entity_poly.pdbx_strand_id
1 'polypeptide(L)'
;FVPTLPGLQFFEHSQMLLGILAVNLDLPLCVFLLDASETNYSGFRGAIDQARQRWREIQSWMMGSFHRPVYEWKVRQWAVTDAALRKAVERADSLRDSLGYIPAGEVNPFAHVWHAQELPYIQPVDDATADILQAKGLLSSPRRLAASRGIDFGDLTEEIVADHGARIEKAHCSHTSISCTAAVPSAAFCQLWLVAD
;
A
#
# COMPACT_ATOMS: atom_id res chain seq x y z
N PHE A 1 31.22 28.60 -43.03
CA PHE A 1 30.17 28.46 -42.00
C PHE A 1 29.53 27.09 -42.22
N VAL A 2 29.82 26.10 -41.37
CA VAL A 2 29.24 24.76 -41.53
C VAL A 2 28.04 24.71 -40.58
N PRO A 3 26.79 24.70 -41.08
CA PRO A 3 25.60 24.86 -40.23
C PRO A 3 25.26 23.61 -39.39
N THR A 4 26.14 22.60 -39.38
CA THR A 4 25.81 21.24 -38.95
C THR A 4 26.20 20.93 -37.51
N LEU A 5 26.82 21.87 -36.79
CA LEU A 5 27.18 21.68 -35.39
C LEU A 5 26.42 22.68 -34.51
N PRO A 6 25.70 22.22 -33.47
CA PRO A 6 25.15 23.12 -32.47
C PRO A 6 26.28 23.98 -31.86
N GLY A 7 25.98 25.25 -31.60
CA GLY A 7 26.93 26.16 -30.96
C GLY A 7 27.37 25.66 -29.58
N LEU A 8 28.51 26.16 -29.08
CA LEU A 8 29.12 25.70 -27.81
C LEU A 8 28.17 25.72 -26.60
N GLN A 9 27.14 26.57 -26.61
CA GLN A 9 26.17 26.76 -25.52
C GLN A 9 24.87 25.95 -25.67
N PHE A 10 24.79 25.08 -26.68
CA PHE A 10 23.55 24.37 -27.00
C PHE A 10 23.09 23.45 -25.87
N PHE A 11 24.02 22.75 -25.22
CA PHE A 11 23.69 21.80 -24.16
C PHE A 11 23.24 22.52 -22.88
N GLU A 12 23.92 23.60 -22.49
CA GLU A 12 23.53 24.43 -21.34
C GLU A 12 22.16 25.06 -21.55
N HIS A 13 21.89 25.59 -22.75
CA HIS A 13 20.59 26.13 -23.08
C HIS A 13 19.49 25.05 -23.04
N SER A 14 19.77 23.86 -23.58
CA SER A 14 18.82 22.74 -23.58
C SER A 14 18.54 22.26 -22.15
N GLN A 15 19.56 22.13 -21.30
CA GLN A 15 19.39 21.79 -19.89
C GLN A 15 18.55 22.82 -19.13
N MET A 16 18.74 24.11 -19.41
CA MET A 16 17.91 25.17 -18.83
C MET A 16 16.44 25.03 -19.26
N LEU A 17 16.17 24.80 -20.55
CA LEU A 17 14.80 24.60 -21.04
C LEU A 17 14.14 23.36 -20.42
N LEU A 18 14.86 22.24 -20.38
CA LEU A 18 14.37 21.01 -19.74
C LEU A 18 14.16 21.20 -18.24
N GLY A 19 15.01 22.00 -17.57
CA GLY A 19 14.85 22.38 -16.17
C GLY A 19 13.56 23.15 -15.91
N ILE A 20 13.23 24.13 -16.77
CA ILE A 20 11.96 24.86 -16.67
C ILE A 20 10.77 23.90 -16.82
N LEU A 21 10.81 22.98 -17.79
CA LEU A 21 9.75 21.99 -17.99
C LEU A 21 9.62 21.05 -16.77
N ALA A 22 10.74 20.53 -16.26
CA ALA A 22 10.77 19.63 -15.11
C ALA A 22 10.18 20.27 -13.86
N VAL A 23 10.51 21.53 -13.58
CA VAL A 23 9.96 22.29 -12.44
C VAL A 23 8.44 22.44 -12.55
N ASN A 24 7.90 22.67 -13.76
CA ASN A 24 6.44 22.76 -13.97
C ASN A 24 5.73 21.41 -13.79
N LEU A 25 6.47 20.30 -13.83
CA LEU A 25 5.95 18.96 -13.56
C LEU A 25 6.22 18.49 -12.13
N ASP A 26 6.72 19.37 -11.25
CA ASP A 26 7.12 19.03 -9.88
C ASP A 26 8.19 17.92 -9.81
N LEU A 27 9.12 17.90 -10.79
CA LEU A 27 10.18 16.90 -10.90
C LEU A 27 11.58 17.53 -10.83
N PRO A 28 12.53 16.90 -10.11
CA PRO A 28 13.94 17.19 -10.30
C PRO A 28 14.39 16.84 -11.72
N LEU A 29 15.29 17.64 -12.30
CA LEU A 29 15.75 17.46 -13.69
C LEU A 29 16.35 16.06 -13.95
N CYS A 30 17.15 15.54 -13.01
CA CYS A 30 17.73 14.20 -13.11
C CYS A 30 16.66 13.09 -13.13
N VAL A 31 15.54 13.26 -12.42
CA VAL A 31 14.41 12.32 -12.44
C VAL A 31 13.62 12.48 -13.74
N PHE A 32 13.44 13.71 -14.21
CA PHE A 32 12.76 14.00 -15.48
C PHE A 32 13.47 13.38 -16.69
N LEU A 33 14.80 13.45 -16.72
CA LEU A 33 15.62 12.85 -17.77
C LEU A 33 15.95 11.38 -17.53
N LEU A 34 15.61 10.85 -16.35
CA LEU A 34 16.09 9.55 -15.86
C LEU A 34 17.62 9.41 -15.97
N ASP A 35 18.32 10.52 -15.77
CA ASP A 35 19.77 10.63 -15.90
C ASP A 35 20.41 10.76 -14.51
N ALA A 36 21.19 9.75 -14.16
CA ALA A 36 21.92 9.68 -12.91
C ALA A 36 23.43 9.90 -13.08
N SER A 37 23.92 10.41 -14.23
CA SER A 37 25.35 10.60 -14.46
C SER A 37 26.00 11.59 -13.48
N GLU A 38 25.28 12.66 -13.13
CA GLU A 38 25.77 13.75 -12.27
C GLU A 38 25.53 13.50 -10.77
N THR A 39 25.08 12.30 -10.39
CA THR A 39 24.78 11.99 -9.00
C THR A 39 25.15 10.55 -8.64
N ASN A 40 25.24 10.29 -7.33
CA ASN A 40 25.43 8.94 -6.82
C ASN A 40 24.10 8.32 -6.42
N TYR A 41 24.12 7.05 -6.02
CA TYR A 41 22.91 6.33 -5.60
C TYR A 41 22.12 7.07 -4.50
N SER A 42 22.80 7.61 -3.49
CA SER A 42 22.15 8.36 -2.40
C SER A 42 21.50 9.65 -2.87
N GLY A 43 22.16 10.39 -3.78
CA GLY A 43 21.63 11.62 -4.35
C GLY A 43 20.46 11.38 -5.29
N PHE A 44 20.54 10.36 -6.14
CA PHE A 44 19.43 9.96 -7.02
C PHE A 44 18.21 9.50 -6.22
N ARG A 45 18.42 8.72 -5.15
CA ARG A 45 17.37 8.34 -4.21
C ARG A 45 16.68 9.56 -3.61
N GLY A 46 17.46 10.52 -3.09
CA GLY A 46 16.92 11.75 -2.53
C GLY A 46 16.08 12.55 -3.53
N ALA A 47 16.50 12.59 -4.80
CA ALA A 47 15.72 13.23 -5.86
C ALA A 47 14.40 12.50 -6.13
N ILE A 48 14.40 11.17 -6.18
CA ILE A 48 13.17 10.37 -6.31
C ILE A 48 12.24 10.62 -5.10
N ASP A 49 12.78 10.65 -3.88
CA ASP A 49 11.97 10.88 -2.67
C ASP A 49 11.27 12.25 -2.69
N GLN A 50 11.94 13.30 -3.16
CA GLN A 50 11.33 14.61 -3.36
C GLN A 50 10.19 14.57 -4.40
N ALA A 51 10.42 13.91 -5.53
CA ALA A 51 9.36 13.72 -6.54
C ALA A 51 8.16 12.96 -5.97
N ARG A 52 8.42 11.88 -5.21
CA ARG A 52 7.38 11.07 -4.56
C ARG A 52 6.56 11.85 -3.55
N GLN A 53 7.18 12.77 -2.79
CA GLN A 53 6.45 13.65 -1.88
C GLN A 53 5.41 14.47 -2.65
N ARG A 54 5.81 15.12 -3.75
CA ARG A 54 4.89 15.89 -4.60
C ARG A 54 3.81 15.03 -5.24
N TRP A 55 4.13 13.82 -5.69
CA TRP A 55 3.11 12.89 -6.23
C TRP A 55 2.05 12.53 -5.19
N ARG A 56 2.43 12.27 -3.93
CA ARG A 56 1.48 12.02 -2.84
C ARG A 56 0.58 13.23 -2.58
N GLU A 57 1.14 14.44 -2.65
CA GLU A 57 0.38 15.67 -2.51
C GLU A 57 -0.62 15.86 -3.66
N ILE A 58 -0.21 15.60 -4.90
CA ILE A 58 -1.10 15.63 -6.08
C ILE A 58 -2.21 14.59 -5.95
N GLN A 59 -1.89 13.35 -5.55
CA GLN A 59 -2.88 12.31 -5.30
C GLN A 59 -3.88 12.74 -4.23
N SER A 60 -3.40 13.27 -3.10
CA SER A 60 -4.25 13.80 -2.03
C SER A 60 -5.16 14.94 -2.51
N TRP A 61 -4.61 15.85 -3.30
CA TRP A 61 -5.35 16.95 -3.90
C TRP A 61 -6.44 16.45 -4.86
N MET A 62 -6.15 15.48 -5.73
CA MET A 62 -7.15 14.88 -6.62
C MET A 62 -8.23 14.10 -5.84
N MET A 63 -7.83 13.36 -4.81
CA MET A 63 -8.77 12.62 -3.95
C MET A 63 -9.77 13.58 -3.28
N GLY A 64 -9.29 14.71 -2.76
CA GLY A 64 -10.13 15.71 -2.11
C GLY A 64 -10.94 16.57 -3.08
N SER A 65 -10.34 17.00 -4.18
CA SER A 65 -10.93 18.04 -5.07
C SER A 65 -11.78 17.46 -6.19
N PHE A 66 -11.52 16.23 -6.60
CA PHE A 66 -12.22 15.60 -7.73
C PHE A 66 -12.96 14.33 -7.30
N HIS A 67 -12.24 13.34 -6.77
CA HIS A 67 -12.82 12.02 -6.52
C HIS A 67 -13.90 12.04 -5.44
N ARG A 68 -13.64 12.71 -4.31
CA ARG A 68 -14.63 12.83 -3.23
C ARG A 68 -15.92 13.55 -3.67
N PRO A 69 -15.88 14.76 -4.28
CA PRO A 69 -17.10 15.41 -4.76
C PRO A 69 -17.89 14.57 -5.76
N VAL A 70 -17.20 13.90 -6.70
CA VAL A 70 -17.83 13.02 -7.69
C VAL A 70 -18.50 11.83 -7.01
N TYR A 71 -17.84 11.21 -6.04
CA TYR A 71 -18.40 10.10 -5.26
C TYR A 71 -19.63 10.53 -4.47
N GLU A 72 -19.56 11.64 -3.72
CA GLU A 72 -20.68 12.14 -2.93
C GLU A 72 -21.88 12.51 -3.83
N TRP A 73 -21.63 13.17 -4.96
CA TRP A 73 -22.65 13.44 -5.97
C TRP A 73 -23.30 12.15 -6.47
N LYS A 74 -22.50 11.12 -6.77
CA LYS A 74 -22.99 9.85 -7.27
C LYS A 74 -23.83 9.09 -6.25
N VAL A 75 -23.39 9.04 -4.99
CA VAL A 75 -24.15 8.45 -3.88
C VAL A 75 -25.51 9.13 -3.71
N ARG A 76 -25.54 10.48 -3.80
CA ARG A 76 -26.79 11.24 -3.74
C ARG A 76 -27.71 10.95 -4.93
N GLN A 77 -27.14 10.74 -6.13
CA GLN A 77 -27.93 10.31 -7.28
C GLN A 77 -28.60 8.95 -7.05
N TRP A 78 -27.87 7.97 -6.52
CA TRP A 78 -28.41 6.63 -6.22
C TRP A 78 -29.47 6.65 -5.12
N ALA A 79 -29.35 7.54 -4.15
CA ALA A 79 -30.36 7.75 -3.10
C ALA A 79 -31.72 8.22 -3.65
N VAL A 80 -31.78 8.75 -4.88
CA VAL A 80 -33.06 9.08 -5.53
C VAL A 80 -33.86 7.82 -5.84
N THR A 81 -33.20 6.72 -6.22
CA THR A 81 -33.87 5.47 -6.61
C THR A 81 -33.97 4.47 -5.47
N ASP A 82 -32.99 4.44 -4.57
CA ASP A 82 -32.93 3.48 -3.46
C ASP A 82 -33.43 4.10 -2.14
N ALA A 83 -34.53 3.56 -1.62
CA ALA A 83 -35.15 4.05 -0.38
C ALA A 83 -34.30 3.77 0.88
N ALA A 84 -33.52 2.69 0.92
CA ALA A 84 -32.65 2.39 2.05
C ALA A 84 -31.46 3.35 2.07
N LEU A 85 -30.84 3.57 0.90
CA LEU A 85 -29.74 4.52 0.76
C LEU A 85 -30.20 5.95 1.07
N ARG A 86 -31.40 6.34 0.63
CA ARG A 86 -31.99 7.65 0.95
C ARG A 86 -32.08 7.91 2.44
N LYS A 87 -32.62 6.95 3.20
CA LYS A 87 -32.71 7.05 4.67
C LYS A 87 -31.34 7.19 5.32
N ALA A 88 -30.35 6.43 4.82
CA ALA A 88 -28.98 6.52 5.34
C ALA A 88 -28.34 7.88 5.06
N VAL A 89 -28.55 8.45 3.86
CA VAL A 89 -28.07 9.80 3.51
C VAL A 89 -28.76 10.87 4.35
N GLU A 90 -30.08 10.83 4.50
CA GLU A 90 -30.85 11.78 5.34
C GLU A 90 -30.40 11.72 6.81
N ARG A 91 -30.18 10.51 7.34
CA ARG A 91 -29.66 10.34 8.70
C ARG A 91 -28.23 10.86 8.84
N ALA A 92 -27.35 10.58 7.87
CA ALA A 92 -25.98 11.08 7.88
C ALA A 92 -25.92 12.62 7.81
N ASP A 93 -26.73 13.23 6.94
CA ASP A 93 -26.81 14.69 6.80
C ASP A 93 -27.36 15.34 8.09
N SER A 94 -28.45 14.82 8.67
CA SER A 94 -29.00 15.34 9.94
C SER A 94 -28.04 15.23 11.13
N LEU A 95 -27.29 14.13 11.24
CA LEU A 95 -26.24 13.98 12.26
C LEU A 95 -25.10 14.97 12.06
N ARG A 96 -24.64 15.14 10.81
CA ARG A 96 -23.59 16.12 10.48
C ARG A 96 -24.04 17.55 10.80
N ASP A 97 -25.28 17.91 10.51
CA ASP A 97 -25.80 19.25 10.79
C ASP A 97 -25.98 19.53 12.29
N SER A 98 -26.35 18.51 13.07
CA SER A 98 -26.57 18.63 14.52
C SER A 98 -25.29 18.53 15.36
N LEU A 99 -24.35 17.68 14.97
CA LEU A 99 -23.14 17.37 15.76
C LEU A 99 -21.83 17.87 15.11
N GLY A 100 -21.86 18.25 13.84
CA GLY A 100 -20.67 18.57 13.05
C GLY A 100 -19.87 17.35 12.57
N TYR A 101 -20.24 16.14 12.99
CA TYR A 101 -19.61 14.88 12.58
C TYR A 101 -20.60 13.71 12.67
N ILE A 102 -20.25 12.56 12.09
CA ILE A 102 -21.05 11.33 12.17
C ILE A 102 -20.37 10.39 13.18
N PRO A 103 -21.03 10.02 14.29
CA PRO A 103 -20.46 9.13 15.30
C PRO A 103 -20.08 7.75 14.77
N ALA A 104 -19.08 7.12 15.40
CA ALA A 104 -18.71 5.75 15.10
C ALA A 104 -19.87 4.79 15.44
N GLY A 105 -20.20 3.88 14.51
CA GLY A 105 -21.32 2.94 14.63
C GLY A 105 -22.57 3.35 13.86
N GLU A 106 -22.68 4.62 13.44
CA GLU A 106 -23.72 5.05 12.49
C GLU A 106 -23.29 4.73 11.06
N VAL A 107 -24.26 4.38 10.21
CA VAL A 107 -24.02 4.13 8.79
C VAL A 107 -23.74 5.47 8.11
N ASN A 108 -22.53 5.62 7.58
CA ASN A 108 -22.13 6.79 6.81
C ASN A 108 -21.88 6.39 5.34
N PRO A 109 -22.83 6.65 4.42
CA PRO A 109 -22.64 6.39 2.99
C PRO A 109 -21.48 7.18 2.36
N PHE A 110 -21.04 8.25 3.01
CA PHE A 110 -19.97 9.13 2.54
C PHE A 110 -18.59 8.78 3.12
N ALA A 111 -18.48 7.74 3.94
CA ALA A 111 -17.23 7.35 4.60
C ALA A 111 -16.24 6.57 3.71
N HIS A 112 -16.38 6.63 2.38
CA HIS A 112 -15.46 5.95 1.49
C HIS A 112 -14.03 6.50 1.65
N VAL A 113 -13.09 5.60 1.89
CA VAL A 113 -11.67 5.91 2.01
C VAL A 113 -11.00 5.58 0.68
N TRP A 114 -10.31 6.57 0.12
CA TRP A 114 -9.51 6.39 -1.08
C TRP A 114 -8.11 5.91 -0.69
N HIS A 115 -7.72 4.78 -1.27
CA HIS A 115 -6.39 4.23 -1.13
C HIS A 115 -5.60 4.58 -2.39
N ALA A 116 -4.67 5.54 -2.25
CA ALA A 116 -3.84 5.97 -3.37
C ALA A 116 -2.80 4.90 -3.73
N GLN A 117 -2.37 4.91 -4.99
CA GLN A 117 -1.40 3.93 -5.52
C GLN A 117 -0.12 3.86 -4.68
N GLU A 118 0.33 2.64 -4.40
CA GLU A 118 1.59 2.38 -3.72
C GLU A 118 2.78 2.90 -4.50
N LEU A 119 3.72 3.50 -3.77
CA LEU A 119 5.08 3.73 -4.25
C LEU A 119 6.00 2.72 -3.55
N PRO A 120 6.60 1.76 -4.27
CA PRO A 120 7.42 0.72 -3.66
C PRO A 120 8.64 1.32 -2.99
N TYR A 121 9.19 0.64 -1.99
CA TYR A 121 10.41 1.07 -1.32
C TYR A 121 11.56 1.33 -2.28
N ILE A 122 12.32 2.39 -2.02
CA ILE A 122 13.57 2.62 -2.75
C ILE A 122 14.67 1.76 -2.13
N GLN A 123 14.64 1.63 -0.80
CA GLN A 123 15.53 0.75 -0.04
C GLN A 123 14.68 -0.26 0.74
N PRO A 124 14.37 -1.43 0.14
CA PRO A 124 13.38 -2.35 0.70
C PRO A 124 13.63 -2.76 2.15
N VAL A 125 14.89 -2.96 2.55
CA VAL A 125 15.23 -3.43 3.90
C VAL A 125 15.11 -2.31 4.92
N ASP A 126 15.69 -1.14 4.64
CA ASP A 126 15.71 -0.02 5.57
C ASP A 126 14.30 0.57 5.74
N ASP A 127 13.57 0.75 4.64
CA ASP A 127 12.22 1.28 4.65
C ASP A 127 11.24 0.29 5.35
N ALA A 128 11.34 -1.01 5.09
CA ALA A 128 10.53 -2.01 5.80
C ALA A 128 10.86 -2.07 7.29
N THR A 129 12.13 -1.94 7.65
CA THR A 129 12.58 -1.90 9.05
C THR A 129 12.04 -0.67 9.76
N ALA A 130 12.03 0.48 9.08
CA ALA A 130 11.43 1.71 9.61
C ALA A 130 9.93 1.52 9.90
N ASP A 131 9.19 0.84 9.02
CA ASP A 131 7.77 0.56 9.24
C ASP A 131 7.53 -0.38 10.43
N ILE A 132 8.36 -1.42 10.59
CA ILE A 132 8.32 -2.30 11.76
C ILE A 132 8.57 -1.52 13.04
N LEU A 133 9.56 -0.61 13.04
CA LEU A 133 9.88 0.23 14.20
C LEU A 133 8.74 1.21 14.52
N GLN A 134 8.11 1.81 13.51
CA GLN A 134 6.94 2.69 13.71
C GLN A 134 5.77 1.94 14.34
N ALA A 135 5.47 0.72 13.85
CA ALA A 135 4.40 -0.11 14.39
C ALA A 135 4.70 -0.54 15.84
N LYS A 136 5.92 -1.02 16.11
CA LYS A 136 6.36 -1.45 17.45
C LYS A 136 6.41 -0.28 18.44
N GLY A 137 6.81 0.90 17.98
CA GLY A 137 6.89 2.11 18.79
C GLY A 137 5.55 2.81 19.00
N LEU A 138 4.43 2.25 18.51
CA LEU A 138 3.10 2.86 18.58
C LEU A 138 3.03 4.26 17.94
N LEU A 139 3.94 4.55 16.99
CA LEU A 139 3.98 5.81 16.26
C LEU A 139 3.01 5.80 15.07
N SER A 140 2.67 4.60 14.58
CA SER A 140 1.70 4.39 13.52
C SER A 140 0.86 3.14 13.79
N SER A 141 -0.38 3.14 13.30
CA SER A 141 -1.24 1.97 13.37
C SER A 141 -1.04 1.08 12.14
N PRO A 142 -1.24 -0.24 12.26
CA PRO A 142 -1.18 -1.15 11.10
C PRO A 142 -2.11 -0.72 9.96
N ARG A 143 -3.29 -0.17 10.29
CA ARG A 143 -4.23 0.42 9.34
C ARG A 143 -3.63 1.57 8.54
N ARG A 144 -2.91 2.47 9.20
CA ARG A 144 -2.28 3.63 8.54
C ARG A 144 -1.12 3.18 7.64
N LEU A 145 -0.35 2.18 8.07
CA LEU A 145 0.74 1.60 7.27
C LEU A 145 0.22 0.84 6.04
N ALA A 146 -0.87 0.09 6.17
CA ALA A 146 -1.52 -0.54 5.02
C ALA A 146 -2.08 0.51 4.05
N ALA A 147 -2.79 1.52 4.59
CA ALA A 147 -3.37 2.58 3.78
C ALA A 147 -2.32 3.42 3.04
N SER A 148 -1.14 3.66 3.63
CA SER A 148 -0.04 4.37 2.96
C SER A 148 0.53 3.60 1.78
N ARG A 149 0.26 2.30 1.69
CA ARG A 149 0.61 1.43 0.57
C ARG A 149 -0.58 1.14 -0.35
N GLY A 150 -1.67 1.87 -0.20
CA GLY A 150 -2.85 1.65 -1.03
C GLY A 150 -3.58 0.33 -0.76
N ILE A 151 -3.31 -0.34 0.37
CA ILE A 151 -3.90 -1.63 0.73
C ILE A 151 -5.04 -1.39 1.73
N ASP A 152 -6.21 -1.99 1.50
CA ASP A 152 -7.26 -2.01 2.50
C ASP A 152 -6.88 -2.97 3.64
N PHE A 153 -7.00 -2.47 4.87
CA PHE A 153 -6.58 -3.25 6.04
C PHE A 153 -7.54 -4.39 6.37
N GLY A 154 -8.83 -4.26 6.04
CA GLY A 154 -9.81 -5.31 6.22
C GLY A 154 -9.47 -6.50 5.34
N ASP A 155 -9.34 -6.25 4.04
CA ASP A 155 -8.95 -7.26 3.05
C ASP A 155 -7.62 -7.93 3.43
N LEU A 156 -6.60 -7.14 3.78
CA LEU A 156 -5.30 -7.65 4.21
C LEU A 156 -5.40 -8.57 5.43
N THR A 157 -6.26 -8.22 6.40
CA THR A 157 -6.42 -9.02 7.62
C THR A 157 -7.13 -10.33 7.30
N GLU A 158 -8.15 -10.30 6.45
CA GLU A 158 -8.87 -11.50 6.00
C GLU A 158 -7.93 -12.47 5.27
N GLU A 159 -7.10 -11.96 4.35
CA GLU A 159 -6.07 -12.74 3.66
C GLU A 159 -5.08 -13.38 4.65
N ILE A 160 -4.54 -12.60 5.59
CA ILE A 160 -3.59 -13.10 6.59
C ILE A 160 -4.23 -14.20 7.44
N VAL A 161 -5.47 -14.01 7.89
CA VAL A 161 -6.18 -15.00 8.71
C VAL A 161 -6.42 -16.29 7.91
N ALA A 162 -6.86 -16.18 6.66
CA ALA A 162 -7.08 -17.32 5.78
C ALA A 162 -5.78 -18.11 5.54
N ASP A 163 -4.69 -17.41 5.23
CA ASP A 163 -3.36 -18.01 5.03
C ASP A 163 -2.85 -18.73 6.27
N HIS A 164 -2.98 -18.08 7.43
CA HIS A 164 -2.56 -18.69 8.70
C HIS A 164 -3.42 -19.90 9.06
N GLY A 165 -4.73 -19.84 8.83
CA GLY A 165 -5.63 -20.98 9.00
C GLY A 165 -5.20 -22.18 8.14
N ALA A 166 -5.00 -21.97 6.84
CA ALA A 166 -4.57 -23.00 5.91
C ALA A 166 -3.21 -23.63 6.31
N ARG A 167 -2.27 -22.82 6.80
CA ARG A 167 -0.96 -23.31 7.30
C ARG A 167 -1.13 -24.20 8.53
N ILE A 168 -1.99 -23.80 9.48
CA ILE A 168 -2.25 -24.56 10.70
C ILE A 168 -2.92 -25.90 10.37
N GLU A 169 -3.93 -25.89 9.50
CA GLU A 169 -4.63 -27.11 9.06
C GLU A 169 -3.65 -28.09 8.39
N LYS A 170 -2.84 -27.59 7.46
CA LYS A 170 -1.83 -28.41 6.77
C LYS A 170 -0.79 -28.96 7.74
N ALA A 171 -0.35 -28.17 8.72
CA ALA A 171 0.57 -28.62 9.76
C ALA A 171 -0.06 -29.72 10.63
N HIS A 172 -1.34 -29.58 10.99
CA HIS A 172 -2.07 -30.58 11.75
C HIS A 172 -2.21 -31.89 10.97
N CYS A 173 -2.69 -31.84 9.71
CA CYS A 173 -2.79 -33.03 8.84
C CYS A 173 -1.44 -33.72 8.65
N SER A 174 -0.37 -32.94 8.45
CA SER A 174 0.99 -33.47 8.32
C SER A 174 1.44 -34.14 9.62
N HIS A 175 1.21 -33.52 10.77
CA HIS A 175 1.54 -34.10 12.08
C HIS A 175 0.79 -35.41 12.32
N THR A 176 -0.52 -35.46 12.06
CA THR A 176 -1.33 -36.67 12.20
C THR A 176 -0.82 -37.79 11.30
N SER A 177 -0.47 -37.47 10.04
CA SER A 177 0.09 -38.47 9.11
C SER A 177 1.44 -39.02 9.58
N ILE A 178 2.32 -38.17 10.12
CA ILE A 178 3.62 -38.58 10.68
C ILE A 178 3.40 -39.42 11.94
N SER A 179 2.51 -39.02 12.84
CA SER A 179 2.22 -39.79 14.06
C SER A 179 1.61 -41.16 13.76
N CYS A 180 0.72 -41.26 12.76
CA CYS A 180 0.17 -42.54 12.32
C CYS A 180 1.23 -43.43 11.66
N THR A 181 2.25 -42.85 11.02
CA THR A 181 3.36 -43.60 10.41
C THR A 181 4.39 -44.02 11.46
N ALA A 182 4.62 -43.18 12.49
CA ALA A 182 5.54 -43.45 13.61
C ALA A 182 4.96 -44.42 14.65
N ALA A 183 3.64 -44.63 14.68
CA ALA A 183 2.97 -45.63 15.51
C ALA A 183 3.20 -47.09 15.05
N VAL A 184 4.03 -47.31 14.02
CA VAL A 184 4.53 -48.65 13.68
C VAL A 184 6.02 -48.77 14.02
N PRO A 185 6.36 -49.18 15.26
CA PRO A 185 7.58 -49.92 15.50
C PRO A 185 7.27 -51.37 15.94
N SER A 186 7.88 -52.29 15.20
CA SER A 186 8.26 -53.66 15.58
C SER A 186 7.16 -54.66 15.97
N ALA A 187 6.50 -55.27 14.96
CA ALA A 187 6.04 -56.67 15.09
C ALA A 187 7.10 -57.69 14.62
N ALA A 188 8.29 -57.24 14.18
CA ALA A 188 9.32 -58.10 13.57
C ALA A 188 10.63 -58.23 14.37
N PHE A 189 10.70 -57.72 15.62
CA PHE A 189 11.89 -57.84 16.48
C PHE A 189 11.66 -58.79 17.67
N CYS A 190 10.88 -59.85 17.45
CA CYS A 190 10.63 -60.91 18.44
C CYS A 190 11.08 -62.27 17.89
N GLN A 191 12.35 -62.34 17.46
CA GLN A 191 13.10 -63.60 17.36
C GLN A 191 14.26 -63.53 18.36
N LEU A 192 14.58 -64.68 18.98
CA LEU A 192 15.86 -65.04 19.63
C LEU A 192 16.06 -64.82 21.14
N TRP A 193 15.16 -65.24 22.04
CA TRP A 193 15.54 -65.45 23.46
C TRP A 193 14.88 -66.65 24.18
N LEU A 194 14.45 -67.69 23.45
CA LEU A 194 13.90 -68.92 24.04
C LEU A 194 14.56 -70.18 23.47
N VAL A 195 15.87 -70.30 23.58
CA VAL A 195 16.62 -71.59 23.73
C VAL A 195 18.03 -71.24 24.25
N ALA A 196 18.24 -71.29 25.55
CA ALA A 196 19.50 -71.68 26.21
C ALA A 196 19.29 -71.66 27.73
N ASP A 197 19.61 -72.81 28.33
CA ASP A 197 19.66 -73.18 29.75
C ASP A 197 18.34 -73.47 30.49
#